data_AF-A0AAV2FW22-F1
#
_entry.id   AF-A0AAV2FW22-F1
#
_cell.length_a   1.000
_cell.length_b   1.000
_cell.length_c   1.000
_cell.angle_alpha   90.00
_cell.angle_beta   90.00
_cell.angle_gamma   90.00
#
_symmetry.space_group_name_H-M   'P 1'
#
loop_
_entity.id
_entity.type
_entity.pdbx_description
1 polymer ?
#
loop_
_entity_poly.entity_id
_entity_poly.type
_entity_poly.pdbx_seq_one_letter_code
_entity_poly.pdbx_strand_id
1 'polypeptide(L)'
;MPLRQLCGVAPPHHHPVTTTSAQYLRTPLQFQNPNKSTKPRSALPAASAIPRIGSSSSTAAQSRWAAKQHLLGLISDQDRGLKTQRDPAKLNSIVEAINCIAELGRDTVTTGDSLSAAWRLLWTTEKEQLFIIEKAPLLGTKAGDVLQVIDVEKGSLNNVITFPPDGVFFVRSTIEIASTQRVNFRFTSAVLRGKNWEIPLPPFGQGWFETVYLDEEIRVAKDIRGDYLVVDRAPYTWKE
;
A
#
# COMPACT_ATOMS: atom_id res chain seq x y z
N MET A 1 22.06 -5.45 -16.08
CA MET A 1 21.19 -6.62 -16.32
C MET A 1 19.79 -6.12 -16.64
N PRO A 2 19.09 -6.64 -17.65
CA PRO A 2 17.77 -6.12 -18.02
C PRO A 2 16.70 -6.54 -16.99
N LEU A 3 15.95 -5.56 -16.47
CA LEU A 3 15.01 -5.64 -15.34
C LEU A 3 13.85 -6.64 -15.54
N ARG A 4 13.59 -7.08 -16.77
CA ARG A 4 12.61 -8.13 -17.10
C ARG A 4 12.83 -9.45 -16.38
N GLN A 5 14.03 -9.68 -15.84
CA GLN A 5 14.38 -10.91 -15.14
C GLN A 5 14.02 -10.92 -13.64
N LEU A 6 13.66 -9.76 -13.06
CA LEU A 6 13.30 -9.65 -11.64
C LEU A 6 11.79 -9.84 -11.37
N CYS A 7 10.94 -9.45 -12.33
CA CYS A 7 9.48 -9.58 -12.22
C CYS A 7 9.04 -10.77 -13.10
N GLY A 8 9.22 -11.99 -12.58
CA GLY A 8 8.90 -13.24 -13.29
C GLY A 8 7.40 -13.46 -13.52
N VAL A 9 6.82 -12.75 -14.48
CA VAL A 9 5.37 -12.83 -14.78
C VAL A 9 5.17 -13.49 -16.14
N ALA A 10 4.64 -14.72 -16.13
CA ALA A 10 4.02 -15.33 -17.28
C ALA A 10 2.57 -14.79 -17.44
N PRO A 11 2.06 -14.60 -18.67
CA PRO A 11 0.71 -14.10 -18.89
C PRO A 11 -0.37 -15.13 -18.48
N PRO A 12 -1.51 -14.73 -17.91
CA PRO A 12 -2.58 -15.66 -17.54
C PRO A 12 -3.40 -16.09 -18.76
N HIS A 13 -3.64 -17.40 -18.85
CA HIS A 13 -4.59 -18.00 -19.79
C HIS A 13 -6.03 -17.77 -19.32
N HIS A 14 -6.87 -17.27 -20.22
CA HIS A 14 -8.31 -17.13 -20.01
C HIS A 14 -9.02 -18.49 -20.07
N HIS A 15 -9.73 -18.85 -19.01
CA HIS A 15 -10.80 -19.85 -19.05
C HIS A 15 -12.11 -19.25 -18.54
N PRO A 16 -13.25 -19.48 -19.21
CA PRO A 16 -14.54 -18.94 -18.83
C PRO A 16 -15.16 -19.71 -17.65
N VAL A 17 -15.84 -18.97 -16.77
CA VAL A 17 -16.63 -19.47 -15.65
C VAL A 17 -18.05 -19.76 -16.12
N THR A 18 -18.52 -20.99 -15.93
CA THR A 18 -19.93 -21.37 -16.05
C THR A 18 -20.56 -21.52 -14.67
N THR A 19 -21.66 -20.79 -14.47
CA THR A 19 -22.54 -20.82 -13.31
C THR A 19 -23.52 -21.99 -13.42
N THR A 20 -23.65 -22.82 -12.38
CA THR A 20 -24.84 -23.67 -12.19
C THR A 20 -25.25 -23.73 -10.72
N SER A 21 -26.55 -23.53 -10.52
CA SER A 21 -27.27 -23.43 -9.26
C SER A 21 -27.40 -24.73 -8.47
N ALA A 22 -27.72 -24.56 -7.18
CA ALA A 22 -27.96 -25.55 -6.15
C ALA A 22 -29.11 -26.54 -6.42
N GLN A 23 -29.07 -27.71 -5.77
CA GLN A 23 -30.08 -28.15 -4.78
C GLN A 23 -29.76 -29.51 -4.11
N TYR A 24 -30.34 -29.66 -2.93
CA TYR A 24 -30.19 -30.66 -1.86
C TYR A 24 -30.62 -32.11 -2.20
N LEU A 25 -30.04 -33.10 -1.49
CA LEU A 25 -30.79 -34.05 -0.63
C LEU A 25 -29.88 -34.97 0.22
N ARG A 26 -30.37 -35.25 1.43
CA ARG A 26 -29.85 -36.12 2.51
C ARG A 26 -29.77 -37.59 2.05
N THR A 27 -29.09 -38.56 2.66
CA THR A 27 -29.04 -39.00 4.09
C THR A 27 -28.02 -40.16 4.23
N PRO A 28 -27.71 -40.68 5.44
CA PRO A 28 -26.40 -41.26 5.81
C PRO A 28 -26.33 -42.78 5.73
N LEU A 29 -25.10 -43.33 5.71
CA LEU A 29 -24.80 -44.62 6.33
C LEU A 29 -23.41 -44.59 6.99
N GLN A 30 -23.40 -45.17 8.18
CA GLN A 30 -22.35 -45.19 9.18
C GLN A 30 -21.74 -46.60 9.20
N PHE A 31 -20.50 -46.70 9.68
CA PHE A 31 -19.90 -47.81 10.44
C PHE A 31 -18.56 -48.39 9.94
N GLN A 32 -17.58 -48.17 10.82
CA GLN A 32 -16.58 -49.10 11.36
C GLN A 32 -15.41 -49.60 10.49
N ASN A 33 -14.25 -49.02 10.82
CA ASN A 33 -12.97 -49.72 11.00
C ASN A 33 -13.06 -50.53 12.33
N PRO A 34 -12.38 -51.69 12.52
CA PRO A 34 -10.93 -51.65 12.79
C PRO A 34 -10.09 -52.91 12.46
N ASN A 35 -8.78 -52.66 12.39
CA ASN A 35 -7.64 -53.52 12.75
C ASN A 35 -7.37 -54.85 12.01
N LYS A 36 -6.19 -54.91 11.38
CA LYS A 36 -5.22 -55.99 11.66
C LYS A 36 -3.78 -55.53 11.40
N SER A 37 -3.02 -55.53 12.50
CA SER A 37 -1.58 -55.31 12.55
C SER A 37 -0.83 -56.54 11.99
N THR A 38 0.19 -56.31 11.17
CA THR A 38 1.31 -57.26 10.98
C THR A 38 2.63 -56.49 10.91
N LYS A 39 3.66 -57.11 11.52
CA LYS A 39 4.99 -56.59 11.89
C LYS A 39 5.99 -56.57 10.71
N PRO A 40 7.20 -55.99 10.89
CA PRO A 40 7.84 -55.13 9.88
C PRO A 40 8.79 -55.88 8.93
N ARG A 41 8.94 -55.33 7.72
CA ARG A 41 9.98 -55.71 6.75
C ARG A 41 11.13 -54.72 6.85
N SER A 42 12.34 -55.25 6.92
CA SER A 42 13.64 -54.59 7.03
C SER A 42 13.82 -53.37 6.12
N ALA A 43 14.08 -52.20 6.72
CA ALA A 43 14.48 -50.99 6.01
C ALA A 43 16.02 -50.89 5.89
N LEU A 44 16.48 -50.58 4.68
CA LEU A 44 17.84 -50.18 4.34
C LEU A 44 18.20 -48.84 5.03
N PRO A 45 19.49 -48.53 5.27
CA PRO A 45 19.87 -47.32 5.99
C PRO A 45 19.58 -46.07 5.17
N ALA A 46 18.98 -45.09 5.84
CA ALA A 46 18.67 -43.77 5.33
C ALA A 46 19.95 -43.02 4.92
N ALA A 47 20.03 -42.60 3.65
CA ALA A 47 20.96 -41.56 3.25
C ALA A 47 20.53 -40.26 3.93
N SER A 48 21.41 -39.73 4.78
CA SER A 48 21.22 -38.45 5.47
C SER A 48 21.12 -37.33 4.44
N ALA A 49 19.91 -36.81 4.22
CA ALA A 49 19.71 -35.57 3.49
C ALA A 49 20.19 -34.41 4.37
N ILE A 50 21.32 -33.82 3.99
CA ILE A 50 21.81 -32.57 4.56
C ILE A 50 20.75 -31.50 4.29
N PRO A 51 20.22 -30.79 5.31
CA PRO A 51 19.32 -29.68 5.06
C PRO A 51 20.12 -28.60 4.33
N ARG A 52 19.76 -28.32 3.07
CA ARG A 52 20.20 -27.09 2.41
C ARG A 52 19.55 -25.94 3.16
N ILE A 53 20.32 -25.29 4.03
CA ILE A 53 19.94 -24.02 4.66
C ILE A 53 19.82 -23.01 3.51
N GLY A 54 18.59 -22.74 3.09
CA GLY A 54 18.30 -21.83 1.99
C GLY A 54 18.69 -20.40 2.35
N SER A 55 19.67 -19.87 1.62
CA SER A 55 20.06 -18.45 1.60
C SER A 55 19.03 -17.58 0.86
N SER A 56 17.74 -17.77 1.13
CA SER A 56 16.65 -17.11 0.40
C SER A 56 16.36 -15.69 0.92
N SER A 57 16.69 -15.39 2.18
CA SER A 57 16.42 -14.10 2.81
C SER A 57 17.25 -12.95 2.25
N SER A 58 18.54 -13.18 1.96
CA SER A 58 19.44 -12.15 1.42
C SER A 58 19.02 -11.69 0.02
N THR A 59 18.59 -12.63 -0.83
CA THR A 59 18.18 -12.32 -2.21
C THR A 59 16.85 -11.56 -2.24
N ALA A 60 15.88 -11.95 -1.40
CA ALA A 60 14.59 -11.25 -1.33
C ALA A 60 14.74 -9.82 -0.79
N ALA A 61 15.56 -9.62 0.24
CA ALA A 61 15.86 -8.29 0.76
C ALA A 61 16.55 -7.40 -0.28
N GLN A 62 17.54 -7.96 -1.01
CA GLN A 62 18.22 -7.25 -2.09
C GLN A 62 17.27 -6.85 -3.22
N SER A 63 16.35 -7.74 -3.62
CA SER A 63 15.33 -7.45 -4.64
C SER A 63 14.38 -6.33 -4.20
N ARG A 64 13.92 -6.35 -2.95
CA ARG A 64 13.08 -5.27 -2.38
C ARG A 64 13.81 -3.93 -2.38
N TRP A 65 15.06 -3.92 -1.94
CA TRP A 65 15.87 -2.72 -1.94
C TRP A 65 16.06 -2.17 -3.36
N ALA A 66 16.39 -3.02 -4.33
CA ALA A 66 16.56 -2.61 -5.72
C ALA A 66 15.25 -2.05 -6.34
N ALA A 67 14.11 -2.70 -6.08
CA ALA A 67 12.81 -2.22 -6.54
C ALA A 67 12.44 -0.86 -5.90
N LYS A 68 12.69 -0.70 -4.60
CA LYS A 68 12.53 0.57 -3.88
C LYS A 68 13.38 1.68 -4.49
N GLN A 69 14.69 1.44 -4.65
CA GLN A 69 15.60 2.44 -5.23
C GLN A 69 15.20 2.82 -6.66
N HIS A 70 14.73 1.85 -7.45
CA HIS A 70 14.26 2.12 -8.80
C HIS A 70 13.01 3.03 -8.79
N LEU A 71 12.01 2.72 -7.96
CA LEU A 71 10.81 3.54 -7.80
C LEU A 71 11.17 4.97 -7.33
N LEU A 72 12.00 5.09 -6.29
CA LEU A 72 12.43 6.38 -5.75
C LEU A 72 13.18 7.21 -6.80
N GLY A 73 14.05 6.56 -7.59
CA GLY A 73 14.74 7.21 -8.71
C GLY A 73 13.76 7.77 -9.74
N LEU A 74 12.73 7.01 -10.13
CA LEU A 74 11.74 7.43 -11.13
C LEU A 74 10.89 8.62 -10.68
N ILE A 75 10.59 8.74 -9.38
CA ILE A 75 9.72 9.80 -8.85
C ILE A 75 10.48 11.04 -8.36
N SER A 76 11.80 10.94 -8.18
CA SER A 76 12.63 11.96 -7.51
C SER A 76 12.54 13.37 -8.11
N ASP A 77 12.36 13.48 -9.43
CA ASP A 77 12.31 14.74 -10.17
C ASP A 77 10.89 15.10 -10.65
N GLN A 78 9.87 14.37 -10.19
CA GLN A 78 8.50 14.44 -10.73
C GLN A 78 7.63 15.51 -10.07
N ASP A 79 8.18 16.27 -9.11
CA ASP A 79 7.49 17.36 -8.41
C ASP A 79 6.15 16.90 -7.80
N ARG A 80 6.23 15.89 -6.92
CA ARG A 80 5.09 15.22 -6.27
C ARG A 80 4.09 14.54 -7.21
N GLY A 81 4.36 14.52 -8.51
CA GLY A 81 3.48 13.98 -9.55
C GLY A 81 2.98 15.03 -10.55
N LEU A 82 3.23 16.33 -10.32
CA LEU A 82 2.80 17.41 -11.21
C LEU A 82 3.34 17.25 -12.64
N LYS A 83 4.60 16.80 -12.78
CA LYS A 83 5.18 16.54 -14.11
C LYS A 83 4.60 15.27 -14.73
N THR A 84 4.44 14.22 -13.92
CA THR A 84 3.98 12.90 -14.38
C THR A 84 2.58 12.94 -14.97
N GLN A 85 1.67 13.78 -14.45
CA GLN A 85 0.30 13.92 -15.00
C GLN A 85 0.25 14.27 -16.49
N ARG A 86 1.32 14.87 -17.04
CA ARG A 86 1.42 15.27 -18.45
C ARG A 86 2.31 14.34 -19.28
N ASP A 87 2.79 13.25 -18.68
CA ASP A 87 3.72 12.30 -19.29
C ASP A 87 3.22 10.85 -19.09
N PRO A 88 2.40 10.34 -20.03
CA PRO A 88 1.89 8.97 -19.94
C PRO A 88 2.97 7.88 -19.94
N ALA A 89 4.09 8.11 -20.62
CA ALA A 89 5.19 7.15 -20.67
C ALA A 89 5.91 7.05 -19.32
N LYS A 90 6.14 8.19 -18.68
CA LYS A 90 6.66 8.25 -17.31
C LYS A 90 5.69 7.66 -16.30
N LEU A 91 4.40 7.96 -16.42
CA LEU A 91 3.36 7.37 -15.57
C LEU A 91 3.39 5.85 -15.66
N ASN A 92 3.42 5.29 -16.87
CA ASN A 92 3.50 3.84 -17.08
C ASN A 92 4.74 3.25 -16.43
N SER A 93 5.91 3.89 -16.60
CA SER A 93 7.17 3.43 -15.98
C SER A 93 7.10 3.40 -14.44
N ILE A 94 6.49 4.42 -13.83
CA ILE A 94 6.30 4.48 -12.38
C ILE A 94 5.31 3.41 -11.91
N VAL A 95 4.19 3.23 -12.61
CA VAL A 95 3.19 2.21 -12.29
C VAL A 95 3.78 0.80 -12.42
N GLU A 96 4.61 0.53 -13.42
CA GLU A 96 5.36 -0.73 -13.53
C GLU A 96 6.29 -0.96 -12.32
N ALA A 97 7.01 0.07 -11.88
CA ALA A 97 7.85 -0.02 -10.68
C ALA A 97 7.03 -0.24 -9.40
N ILE A 98 5.85 0.41 -9.27
CA ILE A 98 4.90 0.18 -8.18
C ILE A 98 4.39 -1.26 -8.19
N ASN A 99 4.03 -1.81 -9.35
CA ASN A 99 3.57 -3.19 -9.45
C ASN A 99 4.67 -4.18 -9.05
N CYS A 100 5.93 -3.94 -9.44
CA CYS A 100 7.03 -4.80 -9.04
C CYS A 100 7.30 -4.74 -7.52
N ILE A 101 7.22 -3.57 -6.87
CA ILE A 101 7.39 -3.50 -5.40
C ILE A 101 6.18 -4.05 -4.63
N ALA A 102 4.96 -3.86 -5.16
CA ALA A 102 3.73 -4.43 -4.62
C ALA A 102 3.77 -5.96 -4.63
N GLU A 103 4.31 -6.58 -5.69
CA GLU A 103 4.49 -8.03 -5.76
C GLU A 103 5.34 -8.56 -4.61
N LEU A 104 6.43 -7.86 -4.28
CA LEU A 104 7.32 -8.22 -3.19
C LEU A 104 6.71 -7.99 -1.78
N GLY A 105 5.59 -7.26 -1.72
CA GLY A 105 4.83 -6.92 -0.53
C GLY A 105 3.49 -7.68 -0.38
N ARG A 106 3.05 -8.44 -1.39
CA ARG A 106 1.70 -9.05 -1.49
C ARG A 106 1.22 -9.78 -0.23
N ASP A 107 2.11 -10.54 0.42
CA ASP A 107 1.76 -11.36 1.60
C ASP A 107 2.25 -10.75 2.92
N THR A 108 2.48 -9.43 2.95
CA THR A 108 2.92 -8.71 4.15
C THR A 108 1.75 -8.03 4.85
N VAL A 109 1.81 -7.98 6.18
CA VAL A 109 0.87 -7.20 6.98
C VAL A 109 1.36 -5.75 7.02
N THR A 110 0.55 -4.84 6.49
CA THR A 110 0.87 -3.40 6.40
C THR A 110 -0.13 -2.54 7.18
N THR A 111 -0.97 -3.18 7.99
CA THR A 111 -2.01 -2.54 8.81
C THR A 111 -1.71 -2.57 10.31
N GLY A 112 -0.54 -3.07 10.71
CA GLY A 112 -0.06 -3.05 12.10
C GLY A 112 0.59 -1.72 12.50
N ASP A 113 1.24 -1.71 13.66
CA ASP A 113 1.81 -0.50 14.29
C ASP A 113 2.81 0.26 13.40
N SER A 114 3.50 -0.43 12.49
CA SER A 114 4.42 0.19 11.53
C SER A 114 3.75 1.20 10.59
N LEU A 115 2.43 1.08 10.38
CA LEU A 115 1.62 2.03 9.62
C LEU A 115 1.42 3.36 10.37
N SER A 116 1.48 3.35 11.70
CA SER A 116 1.35 4.56 12.53
C SER A 116 2.57 5.47 12.31
N ALA A 117 2.35 6.60 11.64
CA ALA A 117 3.38 7.58 11.32
C ALA A 117 2.76 8.89 10.79
N ALA A 118 3.59 9.94 10.72
CA ALA A 118 3.38 11.00 9.75
C ALA A 118 4.04 10.61 8.43
N TRP A 119 3.24 10.35 7.40
CA TRP A 119 3.73 9.98 6.07
C TRP A 119 3.73 11.19 5.15
N ARG A 120 4.90 11.62 4.65
CA ARG A 120 5.05 12.79 3.78
C ARG A 120 5.05 12.38 2.31
N LEU A 121 4.30 13.11 1.49
CA LEU A 121 4.15 12.87 0.07
C LEU A 121 5.47 13.01 -0.69
N LEU A 122 5.88 11.94 -1.37
CA LEU A 122 6.92 11.98 -2.39
C LEU A 122 6.31 12.08 -3.79
N TRP A 123 5.24 11.32 -4.05
CA TRP A 123 4.58 11.28 -5.36
C TRP A 123 3.15 10.72 -5.26
N THR A 124 2.22 11.26 -6.07
CA THR A 124 0.86 10.72 -6.20
C THR A 124 0.29 10.94 -7.61
N THR A 125 -0.76 10.19 -7.95
CA THR A 125 -1.63 10.47 -9.10
C THR A 125 -2.91 11.22 -8.73
N GLU A 126 -3.16 11.46 -7.45
CA GLU A 126 -4.42 12.06 -6.98
C GLU A 126 -4.58 13.50 -7.45
N LYS A 127 -5.52 13.71 -8.37
CA LYS A 127 -5.72 14.98 -9.07
C LYS A 127 -6.09 16.12 -8.14
N GLU A 128 -6.93 15.87 -7.15
CA GLU A 128 -7.41 16.89 -6.22
C GLU A 128 -6.28 17.42 -5.34
N GLN A 129 -5.43 16.51 -4.81
CA GLN A 129 -4.23 16.92 -4.07
C GLN A 129 -3.26 17.69 -4.97
N LEU A 130 -2.99 17.18 -6.18
CA LEU A 130 -2.09 17.85 -7.12
C LEU A 130 -2.61 19.22 -7.56
N PHE A 131 -3.92 19.37 -7.70
CA PHE A 131 -4.55 20.66 -7.99
C PHE A 131 -4.29 21.67 -6.87
N ILE A 132 -4.45 21.28 -5.60
CA ILE A 132 -4.14 22.17 -4.47
C ILE A 132 -2.66 22.57 -4.48
N ILE A 133 -1.76 21.63 -4.73
CA ILE A 133 -0.31 21.89 -4.81
C ILE A 133 0.01 22.87 -5.95
N GLU A 134 -0.53 22.62 -7.15
CA GLU A 134 -0.29 23.45 -8.35
C GLU A 134 -0.85 24.87 -8.19
N LYS A 135 -1.99 25.02 -7.51
CA LYS A 135 -2.71 26.30 -7.41
C LYS A 135 -2.32 27.14 -6.19
N ALA A 136 -1.61 26.58 -5.21
CA ALA A 136 -1.15 27.31 -4.03
C ALA A 136 -0.44 28.67 -4.37
N PRO A 137 0.45 28.76 -5.39
CA PRO A 137 1.04 30.03 -5.82
C PRO A 137 0.04 31.09 -6.28
N LEU A 138 -1.09 30.69 -6.88
CA LEU A 138 -2.13 31.63 -7.30
C LEU A 138 -2.88 32.24 -6.12
N LEU A 139 -2.76 31.64 -4.94
CA LEU A 139 -3.32 32.14 -3.68
C LEU A 139 -2.28 32.89 -2.84
N GLY A 140 -1.12 33.24 -3.42
CA GLY A 140 -0.06 33.98 -2.74
C GLY A 140 0.71 33.16 -1.70
N THR A 141 0.63 31.82 -1.76
CA THR A 141 1.34 30.90 -0.87
C THR A 141 2.04 29.80 -1.67
N LYS A 142 2.67 28.84 -1.00
CA LYS A 142 3.18 27.61 -1.61
C LYS A 142 2.67 26.42 -0.83
N ALA A 143 2.48 25.28 -1.49
CA ALA A 143 2.27 24.05 -0.75
C ALA A 143 3.58 23.66 -0.04
N GLY A 144 3.55 23.61 1.28
CA GLY A 144 4.61 23.05 2.13
C GLY A 144 4.55 21.52 2.11
N ASP A 145 4.74 20.87 3.25
CA ASP A 145 4.56 19.42 3.37
C ASP A 145 3.10 19.01 3.15
N VAL A 146 2.94 17.89 2.46
CA VAL A 146 1.67 17.16 2.31
C VAL A 146 1.82 15.87 3.08
N LEU A 147 1.01 15.67 4.10
CA LEU A 147 1.14 14.57 5.04
C LEU A 147 -0.13 13.74 5.09
N GLN A 148 0.02 12.44 5.32
CA GLN A 148 -1.03 11.57 5.82
C GLN A 148 -0.57 11.02 7.18
N VAL A 149 -1.15 11.55 8.26
CA VAL A 149 -0.82 11.18 9.63
C VAL A 149 -1.77 10.07 10.06
N ILE A 150 -1.24 8.88 10.32
CA ILE A 150 -2.03 7.71 10.70
C ILE A 150 -1.67 7.31 12.13
N ASP A 151 -2.70 6.99 12.91
CA ASP A 151 -2.58 6.36 14.22
C ASP A 151 -3.57 5.19 14.24
N VAL A 152 -3.03 3.97 14.08
CA VAL A 152 -3.81 2.73 14.02
C VAL A 152 -4.51 2.45 15.34
N GLU A 153 -3.81 2.64 16.47
CA GLU A 153 -4.35 2.41 17.81
C GLU A 153 -5.55 3.32 18.09
N LYS A 154 -5.43 4.62 17.74
CA LYS A 154 -6.53 5.58 17.90
C LYS A 154 -7.59 5.50 16.81
N GLY A 155 -7.40 4.66 15.78
CA GLY A 155 -8.31 4.56 14.65
C GLY A 155 -8.45 5.88 13.90
N SER A 156 -7.37 6.64 13.72
CA SER A 156 -7.39 7.95 13.07
C SER A 156 -6.46 8.06 11.86
N LEU A 157 -6.90 8.85 10.88
CA LEU A 157 -6.10 9.27 9.73
C LEU A 157 -6.39 10.73 9.45
N ASN A 158 -5.34 11.53 9.32
CA ASN A 158 -5.46 12.92 8.95
C ASN A 158 -4.65 13.26 7.71
N ASN A 159 -5.31 13.82 6.69
CA ASN A 159 -4.63 14.40 5.53
C ASN A 159 -4.32 15.87 5.81
N VAL A 160 -3.09 16.29 5.57
CA VAL A 160 -2.58 17.62 5.88
C VAL A 160 -1.91 18.18 4.63
N ILE A 161 -2.21 19.42 4.26
CA ILE A 161 -1.41 20.22 3.33
C ILE A 161 -1.06 21.51 4.05
N THR A 162 0.22 21.75 4.29
CA THR A 162 0.68 23.00 4.91
C THR A 162 0.87 24.09 3.86
N PHE A 163 0.67 25.35 4.26
CA PHE A 163 0.83 26.53 3.40
C PHE A 163 1.68 27.58 4.14
N PRO A 164 3.01 27.59 3.96
CA PRO A 164 3.86 28.56 4.63
C PRO A 164 3.57 30.02 4.21
N PRO A 165 3.82 31.01 5.09
CA PRO A 165 4.32 30.85 6.46
C PRO A 165 3.26 30.39 7.46
N ASP A 166 1.99 30.70 7.20
CA ASP A 166 0.87 30.45 8.09
C ASP A 166 -0.28 29.84 7.28
N GLY A 167 -0.57 28.55 7.49
CA GLY A 167 -1.75 27.94 6.91
C GLY A 167 -1.71 26.42 6.82
N VAL A 168 -2.90 25.81 6.86
CA VAL A 168 -3.07 24.37 6.73
C VAL A 168 -4.45 24.03 6.19
N PHE A 169 -4.51 23.13 5.20
CA PHE A 169 -5.70 22.39 4.87
C PHE A 169 -5.62 21.02 5.54
N PHE A 170 -6.60 20.70 6.35
CA PHE A 170 -6.58 19.54 7.23
C PHE A 170 -7.89 18.78 7.16
N VAL A 171 -7.82 17.49 6.89
CA VAL A 171 -9.00 16.61 6.83
C VAL A 171 -8.82 15.48 7.84
N ARG A 172 -9.70 15.43 8.85
CA ARG A 172 -9.73 14.35 9.84
C ARG A 172 -10.58 13.19 9.33
N SER A 173 -10.16 11.99 9.69
CA SER A 173 -10.85 10.75 9.36
C SER A 173 -10.76 9.76 10.50
N THR A 174 -11.78 8.92 10.64
CA THR A 174 -11.66 7.65 11.37
C THR A 174 -11.23 6.56 10.41
N ILE A 175 -10.48 5.57 10.88
CA ILE A 175 -10.10 4.39 10.11
C ILE A 175 -10.55 3.08 10.75
N GLU A 176 -10.71 2.06 9.91
CA GLU A 176 -11.02 0.70 10.31
C GLU A 176 -10.15 -0.27 9.49
N ILE A 177 -9.53 -1.24 10.15
CA ILE A 177 -8.72 -2.26 9.48
C ILE A 177 -9.66 -3.28 8.83
N ALA A 178 -9.63 -3.34 7.50
CA ALA A 178 -10.50 -4.23 6.72
C ALA A 178 -9.80 -5.55 6.32
N SER A 179 -8.47 -5.53 6.19
CA SER A 179 -7.64 -6.71 5.91
C SER A 179 -6.19 -6.50 6.34
N THR A 180 -5.30 -7.44 5.99
CA THR A 180 -3.85 -7.34 6.22
C THR A 180 -3.21 -6.15 5.51
N GLN A 181 -3.83 -5.62 4.44
CA GLN A 181 -3.31 -4.48 3.68
C GLN A 181 -4.31 -3.34 3.50
N ARG A 182 -5.61 -3.58 3.71
CA ARG A 182 -6.68 -2.62 3.46
C ARG A 182 -7.12 -1.90 4.72
N VAL A 183 -7.24 -0.58 4.61
CA VAL A 183 -7.79 0.30 5.63
C VAL A 183 -8.95 1.07 5.02
N ASN A 184 -10.12 0.98 5.64
CA ASN A 184 -11.25 1.83 5.33
C ASN A 184 -11.10 3.16 6.09
N PHE A 185 -11.54 4.26 5.50
CA PHE A 185 -11.58 5.56 6.16
C PHE A 185 -12.91 6.27 5.89
N ARG A 186 -13.28 7.15 6.82
CA ARG A 186 -14.42 8.05 6.68
C ARG A 186 -14.04 9.43 7.18
N PHE A 187 -14.25 10.46 6.36
CA PHE A 187 -13.98 11.83 6.77
C PHE A 187 -14.95 12.28 7.85
N THR A 188 -14.43 13.02 8.83
CA THR A 188 -15.20 13.53 9.98
C THR A 188 -15.19 15.05 10.05
N SER A 189 -14.16 15.71 9.54
CA SER A 189 -14.09 17.17 9.41
C SER A 189 -13.04 17.55 8.37
N ALA A 190 -13.25 18.69 7.71
CA ALA A 190 -12.25 19.35 6.90
C ALA A 190 -12.17 20.82 7.31
N VAL A 191 -10.97 21.35 7.39
CA VAL A 191 -10.70 22.71 7.85
C VAL A 191 -9.62 23.32 6.99
N LEU A 192 -9.84 24.53 6.51
CA LEU A 192 -8.79 25.40 5.99
C LEU A 192 -8.52 26.49 7.02
N ARG A 193 -7.29 26.56 7.53
CA ARG A 193 -6.86 27.52 8.55
C ARG A 193 -5.75 28.39 7.99
N GLY A 194 -5.79 29.68 8.27
CA GLY A 194 -4.70 30.63 8.08
C GLY A 194 -4.27 31.25 9.42
N LYS A 195 -3.47 32.32 9.38
CA LYS A 195 -2.88 32.93 10.59
C LYS A 195 -3.90 33.27 11.70
N ASN A 196 -5.02 33.90 11.32
CA ASN A 196 -6.02 34.44 12.25
C ASN A 196 -7.46 34.07 11.82
N TRP A 197 -7.62 33.04 10.99
CA TRP A 197 -8.93 32.63 10.49
C TRP A 197 -8.99 31.13 10.28
N GLU A 198 -10.19 30.58 10.41
CA GLU A 198 -10.48 29.18 10.17
C GLU A 198 -11.80 29.07 9.42
N ILE A 199 -11.82 28.30 8.34
CA ILE A 199 -13.01 28.03 7.54
C ILE A 199 -13.26 26.51 7.61
N PRO A 200 -14.32 26.06 8.29
CA PRO A 200 -14.74 24.67 8.20
C PRO A 200 -15.25 24.41 6.78
N LEU A 201 -14.80 23.31 6.22
CA LEU A 201 -15.25 22.81 4.92
C LEU A 201 -16.11 21.57 5.18
N PRO A 202 -17.24 21.42 4.49
CA PRO A 202 -18.06 20.23 4.63
C PRO A 202 -17.21 18.95 4.38
N PRO A 203 -17.13 18.01 5.33
CA PRO A 203 -16.45 16.75 5.11
C PRO A 203 -17.35 15.84 4.29
N PHE A 204 -16.86 15.35 3.17
CA PHE A 204 -17.62 14.39 2.37
C PHE A 204 -16.74 13.28 1.87
N GLY A 205 -17.18 12.05 2.12
CA GLY A 205 -16.58 10.88 1.53
C GLY A 205 -16.11 9.88 2.56
N GLN A 206 -16.07 8.66 2.07
CA GLN A 206 -15.44 7.52 2.70
C GLN A 206 -14.78 6.75 1.58
N GLY A 207 -13.80 5.93 1.92
CA GLY A 207 -13.08 5.15 0.95
C GLY A 207 -12.23 4.11 1.62
N TRP A 208 -11.31 3.56 0.86
CA TRP A 208 -10.29 2.69 1.37
C TRP A 208 -8.98 2.95 0.63
N PHE A 209 -7.88 2.59 1.28
CA PHE A 209 -6.61 2.42 0.63
C PHE A 209 -6.03 1.05 0.99
N GLU A 210 -5.26 0.49 0.06
CA GLU A 210 -4.42 -0.67 0.28
C GLU A 210 -2.98 -0.21 0.34
N THR A 211 -2.30 -0.50 1.44
CA THR A 211 -0.85 -0.30 1.51
C THR A 211 -0.19 -1.53 0.90
N VAL A 212 0.22 -1.43 -0.36
CA VAL A 212 0.78 -2.56 -1.12
C VAL A 212 2.25 -2.82 -0.79
N TYR A 213 2.93 -1.84 -0.20
CA TYR A 213 4.29 -1.97 0.32
C TYR A 213 4.49 -1.02 1.51
N LEU A 214 5.16 -1.51 2.54
CA LEU A 214 5.53 -0.75 3.73
C LEU A 214 6.87 -1.25 4.26
N ASP A 215 7.81 -0.32 4.48
CA ASP A 215 9.01 -0.56 5.27
C ASP A 215 9.21 0.57 6.29
N GLU A 216 10.38 0.64 6.92
CA GLU A 216 10.69 1.67 7.91
C GLU A 216 10.75 3.09 7.30
N GLU A 217 11.05 3.19 6.00
CA GLU A 217 11.32 4.45 5.30
C GLU A 217 10.13 4.93 4.48
N ILE A 218 9.48 4.05 3.72
CA ILE A 218 8.45 4.41 2.74
C ILE A 218 7.20 3.56 2.86
N ARG A 219 6.11 4.12 2.34
CA ARG A 219 4.85 3.44 2.12
C ARG A 219 4.37 3.68 0.70
N VAL A 220 3.89 2.64 0.05
CA VAL A 220 3.21 2.70 -1.25
C VAL A 220 1.79 2.24 -1.06
N ALA A 221 0.83 3.04 -1.49
CA ALA A 221 -0.59 2.75 -1.36
C ALA A 221 -1.35 2.97 -2.67
N LYS A 222 -2.47 2.27 -2.79
CA LYS A 222 -3.47 2.45 -3.85
C LYS A 222 -4.84 2.70 -3.23
N ASP A 223 -5.55 3.72 -3.67
CA ASP A 223 -6.87 4.06 -3.14
C ASP A 223 -8.02 3.39 -3.92
N ILE A 224 -9.25 3.61 -3.44
CA ILE A 224 -10.49 3.14 -4.06
C ILE A 224 -10.72 3.62 -5.50
N ARG A 225 -10.15 4.76 -5.89
CA ARG A 225 -10.22 5.31 -7.25
C ARG A 225 -9.13 4.76 -8.17
N GLY A 226 -8.21 3.98 -7.60
CA GLY A 226 -7.05 3.45 -8.30
C GLY A 226 -5.88 4.41 -8.35
N ASP A 227 -5.94 5.52 -7.60
CA ASP A 227 -4.83 6.45 -7.48
C ASP A 227 -3.72 5.87 -6.60
N TYR A 228 -2.48 6.20 -6.95
CA TYR A 228 -1.30 5.76 -6.23
C TYR A 228 -0.76 6.87 -5.33
N LEU A 229 -0.16 6.45 -4.22
CA LEU A 229 0.49 7.30 -3.25
C LEU A 229 1.83 6.67 -2.86
N VAL A 230 2.93 7.40 -3.03
CA VAL A 230 4.26 7.05 -2.52
C VAL A 230 4.67 8.13 -1.52
N VAL A 231 4.95 7.71 -0.30
CA VAL A 231 5.24 8.60 0.83
C VAL A 231 6.44 8.09 1.62
N ASP A 232 7.21 8.99 2.23
CA ASP A 232 8.24 8.66 3.20
C ASP A 232 7.79 8.95 4.64
N ARG A 233 8.45 8.33 5.61
CA ARG A 233 8.24 8.65 7.01
C ARG A 233 8.82 10.03 7.29
N ALA A 234 7.98 10.98 7.69
CA ALA A 234 8.44 12.32 8.04
C ALA A 234 9.40 12.24 9.23
N PRO A 235 10.51 13.02 9.24
CA PRO A 235 11.49 12.99 10.32
C PRO A 235 11.03 13.70 11.60
N TYR A 236 9.73 14.03 11.68
CA TYR A 236 9.11 14.75 12.79
C TYR A 236 7.69 14.23 13.03
N THR A 237 7.21 14.38 14.26
CA THR A 237 5.80 14.17 14.57
C THR A 237 5.02 15.41 14.18
N TRP A 238 4.03 15.25 13.32
CA TRP A 238 3.06 16.32 13.07
C TRP A 238 2.04 16.37 14.20
N LYS A 239 1.75 17.58 14.68
CA LYS A 239 0.68 17.88 15.62
C LYS A 239 -0.17 18.97 15.00
N GLU A 240 -1.48 18.87 15.22
CA GLU A 240 -2.43 19.90 14.82
C GLU A 240 -2.19 21.24 15.54
#